data_AF-A0A646NSS9-F1
#
_entry.id   AF-A0A646NSS9-F1
#
_cell.length_a   1.000
_cell.length_b   1.000
_cell.length_c   1.000
_cell.angle_alpha   90.00
_cell.angle_beta   90.00
_cell.angle_gamma   90.00
#
_symmetry.space_group_name_H-M   'P 1'
#
loop_
_entity.id
_entity.type
_entity.pdbx_description
1 polymer ?
#
loop_
_entity_poly.entity_id
_entity_poly.type
_entity_poly.pdbx_seq_one_letter_code
_entity_poly.pdbx_strand_id
1 'polypeptide(L)'
;MRNAFITAGANNMVASPFTVGNQFASSYFQSKLTAHSEMPGAPVVNADGTIGTVDPNATEAQKMDARLKGAEIKNEATSNLFIFLGLGADAKAVKPSDDAPTDTEGRLTNLEKTLNEIEKQMPELAERFGIVYKPYVAPESSEAPTEQSRMDNIEKRQAYIDKKVELLKIIQNQKAG
;
A
#
# COMPACT_ATOMS: atom_id res chain seq x y z
N MET A 1 7.18 5.00 -15.37
CA MET A 1 6.50 3.80 -14.82
C MET A 1 7.47 2.68 -14.46
N ARG A 2 7.84 1.74 -15.35
CA ARG A 2 8.68 0.56 -14.99
C ARG A 2 10.08 0.90 -14.46
N ASN A 3 10.79 1.78 -15.16
CA ASN A 3 12.08 2.30 -14.70
C ASN A 3 11.94 3.21 -13.47
N ALA A 4 10.79 3.83 -13.20
CA ALA A 4 10.69 4.71 -12.03
C ALA A 4 10.64 3.91 -10.71
N PHE A 5 9.87 2.82 -10.66
CA PHE A 5 9.80 1.94 -9.49
C PHE A 5 11.00 1.01 -9.32
N ILE A 6 11.74 0.68 -10.40
CA ILE A 6 12.89 -0.23 -10.37
C ILE A 6 14.25 0.50 -10.42
N THR A 7 14.36 1.61 -11.16
CA THR A 7 15.63 2.37 -11.34
C THR A 7 15.88 3.34 -10.20
N ALA A 8 14.84 3.76 -9.46
CA ALA A 8 15.07 4.23 -8.12
C ALA A 8 15.45 2.99 -7.28
N GLY A 9 16.71 2.89 -6.84
CA GLY A 9 17.08 2.06 -5.68
C GLY A 9 16.42 2.57 -4.38
N ALA A 10 15.19 3.05 -4.48
CA ALA A 10 14.41 3.66 -3.43
C ALA A 10 13.33 2.64 -3.04
N ASN A 11 13.31 2.30 -1.75
CA ASN A 11 12.13 1.83 -1.03
C ASN A 11 11.99 0.33 -0.80
N ASN A 12 13.10 -0.40 -0.62
CA ASN A 12 13.05 -1.77 -0.10
C ASN A 12 12.02 -2.66 -0.81
N MET A 13 11.81 -2.43 -2.12
CA MET A 13 11.02 -3.25 -3.01
C MET A 13 11.95 -3.68 -4.14
N VAL A 14 11.89 -4.94 -4.51
CA VAL A 14 12.72 -5.55 -5.55
C VAL A 14 11.82 -6.22 -6.57
N ALA A 15 12.38 -6.46 -7.77
CA ALA A 15 11.68 -7.21 -8.79
C ALA A 15 11.29 -8.61 -8.27
N SER A 16 10.02 -8.96 -8.44
CA SER A 16 9.50 -10.28 -8.13
C SER A 16 9.93 -11.28 -9.21
N PRO A 17 10.17 -12.56 -8.85
CA PRO A 17 10.36 -13.60 -9.86
C PRO A 17 9.10 -13.77 -10.74
N PHE A 18 7.93 -13.42 -10.22
CA PHE A 18 6.64 -13.54 -10.89
C PHE A 18 6.22 -12.26 -11.65
N THR A 19 5.29 -12.42 -12.58
CA THR A 19 4.58 -11.28 -13.19
C THR A 19 3.49 -10.76 -12.25
N VAL A 20 3.03 -9.53 -12.48
CA VAL A 20 1.92 -8.94 -11.70
C VAL A 20 0.65 -9.77 -11.84
N GLY A 21 0.34 -10.27 -13.05
CA GLY A 21 -0.80 -11.15 -13.29
C GLY A 21 -0.72 -12.42 -12.45
N ASN A 22 0.44 -13.08 -12.42
CA ASN A 22 0.65 -14.28 -11.63
C ASN A 22 0.55 -14.00 -10.12
N GLN A 23 1.10 -12.88 -9.64
CA GLN A 23 0.97 -12.52 -8.22
C GLN A 23 -0.49 -12.34 -7.81
N PHE A 24 -1.29 -11.59 -8.59
CA PHE A 24 -2.71 -11.36 -8.27
C PHE A 24 -3.59 -12.60 -8.46
N ALA A 25 -3.27 -13.49 -9.41
CA ALA A 25 -4.02 -14.74 -9.62
C ALA A 25 -3.66 -15.86 -8.63
N SER A 26 -2.53 -15.74 -7.93
CA SER A 26 -2.05 -16.72 -6.95
C SER A 26 -2.56 -16.44 -5.53
N SER A 27 -2.24 -17.33 -4.59
CA SER A 27 -2.48 -17.12 -3.17
C SER A 27 -1.54 -16.08 -2.52
N TYR A 28 -0.62 -15.46 -3.26
CA TYR A 28 0.44 -14.61 -2.71
C TYR A 28 -0.05 -13.53 -1.73
N PHE A 29 -0.99 -12.67 -2.16
CA PHE A 29 -1.56 -11.64 -1.29
C PHE A 29 -2.56 -12.20 -0.29
N GLN A 30 -3.29 -13.27 -0.66
CA GLN A 30 -4.23 -13.92 0.26
C GLN A 30 -3.51 -14.47 1.49
N SER A 31 -2.39 -15.18 1.31
CA SER A 31 -1.59 -15.70 2.42
C SER A 31 -1.03 -14.60 3.32
N LYS A 32 -0.62 -13.45 2.75
CA LYS A 32 -0.18 -12.28 3.53
C LYS A 32 -1.31 -11.67 4.35
N LEU A 33 -2.50 -11.53 3.75
CA LEU A 33 -3.68 -10.99 4.42
C LEU A 33 -4.20 -11.93 5.51
N THR A 34 -4.20 -13.25 5.28
CA THR A 34 -4.55 -14.24 6.31
C THR A 34 -3.59 -14.13 7.50
N ALA A 35 -2.28 -14.14 7.25
CA ALA A 35 -1.29 -13.99 8.32
C ALA A 35 -1.46 -12.66 9.09
N HIS A 36 -1.76 -11.56 8.38
CA HIS A 36 -2.05 -10.26 9.01
C HIS A 36 -3.32 -10.30 9.86
N SER A 37 -4.38 -10.95 9.38
CA SER A 37 -5.66 -11.07 10.09
C SER A 37 -5.58 -11.90 11.37
N GLU A 38 -4.48 -12.62 11.59
CA GLU A 38 -4.22 -13.41 12.79
C GLU A 38 -3.27 -12.67 13.77
N MET A 39 -2.70 -11.52 13.39
CA MET A 39 -1.76 -10.79 14.24
C MET A 39 -2.47 -10.16 15.45
N PRO A 40 -1.91 -10.27 16.67
CA PRO A 40 -2.36 -9.48 17.80
C PRO A 40 -2.31 -7.99 17.44
N GLY A 41 -3.39 -7.25 17.72
CA GLY A 41 -3.49 -5.83 17.38
C GLY A 41 -3.95 -5.54 15.95
N ALA A 42 -4.10 -6.53 15.07
CA ALA A 42 -4.73 -6.31 13.75
C ALA A 42 -6.20 -5.92 13.92
N PRO A 43 -6.72 -4.98 13.10
CA PRO A 43 -8.09 -4.51 13.23
C PRO A 43 -9.09 -5.62 12.87
N VAL A 44 -10.14 -5.77 13.66
CA VAL A 44 -11.27 -6.65 13.39
C VAL A 44 -12.58 -5.87 13.49
N VAL A 45 -13.52 -6.14 12.58
CA VAL A 45 -14.87 -5.60 12.68
C VAL A 45 -15.68 -6.56 13.55
N ASN A 46 -16.11 -6.08 14.71
CA ASN A 46 -16.94 -6.83 15.63
C ASN A 46 -18.36 -7.00 15.06
N ALA A 47 -19.12 -7.94 15.63
CA ALA A 47 -20.51 -8.20 15.21
C ALA A 47 -21.44 -6.98 15.35
N ASP A 48 -21.11 -6.05 16.25
CA ASP A 48 -21.83 -4.79 16.45
C ASP A 48 -21.39 -3.65 15.50
N GLY A 49 -20.47 -3.94 14.58
CA GLY A 49 -19.93 -2.97 13.61
C GLY A 49 -18.82 -2.09 14.16
N THR A 50 -18.44 -2.23 15.43
CA THR A 50 -17.28 -1.50 15.98
C THR A 50 -15.96 -2.10 15.48
N ILE A 51 -14.92 -1.29 15.42
CA ILE A 51 -13.57 -1.75 15.06
C ILE A 51 -12.81 -2.02 16.36
N GLY A 52 -12.48 -3.30 16.60
CA GLY A 52 -11.62 -3.77 17.67
C GLY A 52 -10.29 -4.30 17.13
N THR A 53 -9.63 -5.14 17.93
CA THR A 53 -8.42 -5.87 17.53
C THR A 53 -8.59 -7.37 17.72
N VAL A 54 -7.86 -8.18 16.95
CA VAL A 54 -7.86 -9.67 17.03
C VAL A 54 -7.64 -10.16 18.46
N ASP A 55 -6.67 -9.56 19.16
CA ASP A 55 -6.49 -9.70 20.60
C ASP A 55 -6.92 -8.38 21.28
N PRO A 56 -8.00 -8.37 22.08
CA PRO A 56 -8.43 -7.18 22.81
C PRO A 56 -7.39 -6.65 23.82
N ASN A 57 -6.47 -7.50 24.28
CA ASN A 57 -5.40 -7.16 25.21
C ASN A 57 -4.08 -6.83 24.51
N ALA A 58 -4.09 -6.69 23.18
CA ALA A 58 -2.89 -6.33 22.43
C ALA A 58 -2.26 -5.04 22.96
N THR A 59 -0.94 -5.09 23.18
CA THR A 59 -0.13 -3.93 23.55
C THR A 59 -0.11 -2.90 22.42
N GLU A 60 0.20 -1.65 22.75
CA GLU A 60 0.35 -0.59 21.74
C GLU A 60 1.44 -0.92 20.69
N ALA A 61 2.51 -1.61 21.10
CA ALA A 61 3.53 -2.09 20.18
C ALA A 61 2.99 -3.14 19.19
N GLN A 62 2.16 -4.09 19.66
CA GLN A 62 1.51 -5.07 18.78
C GLN A 62 0.53 -4.42 17.82
N LYS A 63 -0.25 -3.43 18.28
CA LYS A 63 -1.14 -2.64 17.43
C LYS A 63 -0.36 -1.88 16.36
N MET A 64 0.73 -1.21 16.73
CA MET A 64 1.59 -0.51 15.77
C MET A 64 2.20 -1.48 14.74
N ASP A 65 2.73 -2.62 15.19
CA ASP A 65 3.30 -3.64 14.31
C ASP A 65 2.27 -4.17 13.29
N ALA A 66 1.06 -4.48 13.76
CA ALA A 66 -0.04 -4.93 12.90
C ALA A 66 -0.49 -3.85 11.91
N ARG A 67 -0.54 -2.58 12.32
CA ARG A 67 -0.86 -1.46 11.42
C ARG A 67 0.19 -1.26 10.35
N LEU A 68 1.47 -1.25 10.73
CA LEU A 68 2.59 -1.19 9.79
C LEU A 68 2.54 -2.36 8.80
N LYS A 69 2.32 -3.59 9.29
CA LYS A 69 2.24 -4.78 8.43
C LYS A 69 1.10 -4.70 7.44
N GLY A 70 -0.07 -4.26 7.89
CA GLY A 70 -1.23 -4.04 7.02
C GLY A 70 -0.94 -2.99 5.94
N ALA A 71 -0.30 -1.88 6.32
CA ALA A 71 0.08 -0.83 5.38
C ALA A 71 1.15 -1.28 4.38
N GLU A 72 2.11 -2.12 4.78
CA GLU A 72 3.13 -2.70 3.90
C GLU A 72 2.50 -3.58 2.82
N ILE A 73 1.58 -4.47 3.22
CA ILE A 73 0.85 -5.34 2.29
C ILE A 73 0.04 -4.50 1.30
N LYS A 74 -0.64 -3.45 1.77
CA LYS A 74 -1.41 -2.54 0.91
C LYS A 74 -0.52 -1.77 -0.06
N ASN A 75 0.60 -1.22 0.40
CA ASN A 75 1.55 -0.51 -0.47
C ASN A 75 2.09 -1.42 -1.56
N GLU A 76 2.45 -2.66 -1.22
CA GLU A 76 2.90 -3.64 -2.20
C GLU A 76 1.83 -3.98 -3.24
N ALA A 77 0.59 -4.20 -2.80
CA ALA A 77 -0.54 -4.46 -3.69
C ALA A 77 -0.81 -3.27 -4.63
N THR A 78 -0.79 -2.05 -4.09
CA THR A 78 -0.98 -0.81 -4.87
C THR A 78 0.13 -0.60 -5.88
N SER A 79 1.40 -0.79 -5.50
CA SER A 79 2.53 -0.72 -6.44
C SER A 79 2.37 -1.72 -7.60
N ASN A 80 2.02 -2.97 -7.31
CA ASN A 80 1.81 -3.99 -8.34
C ASN A 80 0.60 -3.70 -9.23
N LEU A 81 -0.45 -3.10 -8.67
CA LEU A 81 -1.62 -2.68 -9.44
C LEU A 81 -1.28 -1.51 -10.37
N PHE A 82 -0.45 -0.56 -9.94
CA PHE A 82 0.06 0.49 -10.83
C PHE A 82 0.88 -0.08 -12.00
N ILE A 83 1.74 -1.06 -11.71
CA ILE A 83 2.50 -1.78 -12.75
C ILE A 83 1.53 -2.46 -13.71
N PHE A 84 0.51 -3.15 -13.21
CA PHE A 84 -0.54 -3.77 -14.03
C PHE A 84 -1.27 -2.76 -14.91
N LEU A 85 -1.76 -1.65 -14.34
CA LEU A 85 -2.50 -0.62 -15.08
C LEU A 85 -1.61 0.10 -16.12
N GLY A 86 -0.33 0.28 -15.82
CA GLY A 86 0.60 0.99 -16.69
C GLY A 86 1.23 0.13 -17.79
N LEU A 87 1.42 -1.18 -17.54
CA LEU A 87 2.28 -2.06 -18.35
C LEU A 87 1.69 -3.44 -18.64
N GLY A 88 0.54 -3.79 -18.05
CA GLY A 88 -0.16 -5.06 -18.29
C GLY A 88 0.26 -6.22 -17.39
N ALA A 89 -0.47 -7.33 -17.52
CA ALA A 89 -0.37 -8.52 -16.67
C ALA A 89 0.98 -9.23 -16.71
N ASP A 90 1.64 -9.24 -17.87
CA ASP A 90 2.93 -9.90 -18.09
C ASP A 90 4.11 -9.11 -17.51
N ALA A 91 3.85 -7.93 -16.95
CA ALA A 91 4.90 -7.13 -16.38
C ALA A 91 5.51 -7.77 -15.12
N LYS A 92 6.83 -7.70 -14.93
CA LYS A 92 7.47 -8.09 -13.67
C LYS A 92 6.85 -7.33 -12.50
N ALA A 93 6.41 -8.09 -11.52
CA ALA A 93 5.88 -7.57 -10.27
C ALA A 93 7.02 -7.07 -9.37
N VAL A 94 6.65 -6.48 -8.24
CA VAL A 94 7.56 -6.11 -7.16
C VAL A 94 7.16 -6.80 -5.86
N LYS A 95 8.14 -7.03 -4.98
CA LYS A 95 7.95 -7.55 -3.62
C LYS A 95 8.85 -6.79 -2.65
N PRO A 96 8.60 -6.81 -1.33
CA PRO A 96 9.56 -6.32 -0.35
C PRO A 96 10.94 -6.97 -0.53
N SER A 97 11.98 -6.17 -0.31
CA SER A 97 13.38 -6.61 -0.22
C SER A 97 13.55 -7.46 1.03
N ASP A 98 14.47 -8.42 0.97
CA ASP A 98 14.86 -9.19 2.14
C ASP A 98 15.65 -8.32 3.16
N ASP A 99 16.20 -7.18 2.69
CA ASP A 99 16.88 -6.15 3.51
C ASP A 99 15.93 -5.05 4.01
N ALA A 100 14.61 -5.23 3.91
CA ALA A 100 13.67 -4.21 4.36
C ALA A 100 13.79 -3.96 5.88
N PRO A 101 13.68 -2.70 6.35
CA PRO A 101 13.73 -2.37 7.76
C PRO A 101 12.68 -3.15 8.57
N THR A 102 13.06 -3.56 9.77
CA THR A 102 12.20 -4.30 10.69
C THR A 102 11.79 -3.47 11.91
N ASP A 103 12.52 -2.40 12.21
CA ASP A 103 12.16 -1.43 13.24
C ASP A 103 11.06 -0.45 12.77
N THR A 104 10.31 0.08 13.73
CA THR A 104 9.16 0.98 13.48
C THR A 104 9.53 2.20 12.64
N GLU A 105 10.62 2.88 12.98
CA GLU A 105 11.03 4.12 12.32
C GLU A 105 11.40 3.88 10.85
N GLY A 106 12.21 2.84 10.59
CA GLY A 106 12.60 2.43 9.25
C GLY A 106 11.40 2.00 8.40
N ARG A 107 10.45 1.27 8.99
CA ARG A 107 9.22 0.84 8.31
C ARG A 107 8.31 2.00 7.94
N LEU A 108 8.06 2.93 8.87
CA LEU A 108 7.31 4.16 8.60
C LEU A 108 7.94 4.97 7.46
N THR A 109 9.26 5.17 7.53
CA THR A 109 10.01 5.90 6.52
C THR A 109 9.91 5.23 5.15
N ASN A 110 9.94 3.90 5.11
CA ASN A 110 9.80 3.14 3.88
C ASN A 110 8.40 3.23 3.27
N LEU A 111 7.37 3.17 4.12
CA LEU A 111 5.97 3.35 3.72
C LEU A 111 5.73 4.73 3.11
N GLU A 112 6.20 5.79 3.77
CA GLU A 112 6.06 7.17 3.28
C GLU A 112 6.76 7.38 1.94
N LYS A 113 7.99 6.87 1.77
CA LYS A 113 8.70 6.99 0.51
C LYS A 113 8.00 6.23 -0.62
N THR A 114 7.50 5.03 -0.34
CA THR A 114 6.71 4.26 -1.33
C THR A 114 5.46 5.04 -1.75
N LEU A 115 4.73 5.62 -0.80
CA LEU A 115 3.57 6.45 -1.10
C LEU A 115 3.93 7.68 -1.92
N ASN A 116 5.05 8.36 -1.61
CA ASN A 116 5.52 9.50 -2.40
C ASN A 116 5.77 9.11 -3.87
N GLU A 117 6.40 7.96 -4.13
CA GLU A 117 6.65 7.49 -5.49
C GLU A 117 5.37 7.07 -6.24
N ILE A 118 4.42 6.45 -5.53
CA ILE A 118 3.09 6.13 -6.07
C ILE A 118 2.38 7.43 -6.49
N GLU A 119 2.31 8.42 -5.60
CA GLU A 119 1.61 9.68 -5.87
C GLU A 119 2.29 10.52 -6.94
N LYS A 120 3.61 10.46 -7.06
CA LYS A 120 4.37 11.12 -8.14
C LYS A 120 4.03 10.55 -9.52
N GLN A 121 3.74 9.24 -9.61
CA GLN A 121 3.43 8.56 -10.86
C GLN A 121 1.94 8.55 -11.20
N MET A 122 1.07 8.76 -10.20
CA MET A 122 -0.38 8.71 -10.36
C MET A 122 -0.94 9.72 -11.37
N PRO A 123 -0.47 10.98 -11.49
CA PRO A 123 -0.98 11.91 -12.50
C PRO A 123 -0.87 11.37 -13.93
N GLU A 124 0.31 10.86 -14.32
CA GLU A 124 0.54 10.30 -15.65
C GLU A 124 -0.35 9.07 -15.89
N LEU A 125 -0.51 8.22 -14.85
CA LEU A 125 -1.39 7.06 -14.96
C LEU A 125 -2.85 7.49 -15.14
N ALA A 126 -3.35 8.40 -14.30
CA ALA A 126 -4.74 8.85 -14.28
C ALA A 126 -5.15 9.56 -15.59
N GLU A 127 -4.23 10.30 -16.22
CA GLU A 127 -4.46 10.96 -17.50
C GLU A 127 -4.83 9.95 -18.61
N ARG A 128 -4.22 8.75 -18.62
CA ARG A 128 -4.57 7.67 -19.56
C ARG A 128 -6.02 7.19 -19.43
N PHE A 129 -6.62 7.44 -18.26
CA PHE A 129 -8.03 7.14 -17.98
C PHE A 129 -8.92 8.38 -18.07
N GLY A 130 -8.40 9.54 -18.47
CA GLY A 130 -9.15 10.79 -18.59
C GLY A 130 -9.47 11.44 -17.25
N ILE A 131 -8.69 11.16 -16.21
CA ILE A 131 -8.91 11.67 -14.85
C ILE A 131 -7.79 12.62 -14.45
N VAL A 132 -8.16 13.76 -13.86
CA VAL A 132 -7.21 14.62 -13.16
C VAL A 132 -7.00 14.09 -11.75
N TYR A 133 -5.77 13.64 -11.46
CA TYR A 133 -5.37 13.26 -10.12
C TYR A 133 -4.70 14.43 -9.39
N LYS A 134 -5.17 14.71 -8.17
CA LYS A 134 -4.50 15.59 -7.21
C LYS A 134 -3.92 14.74 -6.09
N PRO A 135 -2.63 14.84 -5.76
CA PRO A 135 -2.04 14.13 -4.62
C PRO A 135 -2.74 14.45 -3.30
N TYR A 136 -2.61 13.54 -2.34
CA TYR A 136 -3.08 13.83 -0.99
C TYR A 136 -2.28 14.99 -0.39
N VAL A 137 -2.97 15.88 0.33
CA VAL A 137 -2.36 16.95 1.11
C VAL A 137 -2.59 16.64 2.59
N ALA A 138 -1.50 16.44 3.32
CA ALA A 138 -1.57 16.24 4.76
C ALA A 138 -2.06 17.52 5.45
N PRO A 139 -2.86 17.42 6.52
CA PRO A 139 -3.16 18.56 7.37
C PRO A 139 -1.87 19.18 7.91
N GLU A 140 -1.78 20.51 7.91
CA GLU A 140 -0.64 21.20 8.53
C GLU A 140 -0.64 20.95 10.04
N SER A 141 0.56 20.73 10.59
CA SER A 141 0.80 20.57 12.03
C SER A 141 2.02 21.39 12.42
N SER A 142 1.95 22.07 13.57
CA SER A 142 3.08 22.79 14.17
C SER A 142 4.00 21.90 15.00
N GLU A 143 3.60 20.65 15.27
CA GLU A 143 4.36 19.69 16.08
C GLU A 143 5.17 18.73 15.22
N ALA A 144 6.32 18.29 15.73
CA ALA A 144 7.12 17.26 15.09
C ALA A 144 6.33 15.93 15.02
N PRO A 145 6.32 15.22 13.87
CA PRO A 145 5.53 14.00 13.73
C PRO A 145 5.99 12.88 14.68
N THR A 146 5.08 12.37 15.49
CA THR A 146 5.26 11.12 16.25
C THR A 146 5.04 9.90 15.36
N GLU A 147 5.55 8.73 15.75
CA GLU A 147 5.29 7.46 15.04
C GLU A 147 3.80 7.20 14.81
N GLN A 148 2.98 7.46 15.84
CA GLN A 148 1.52 7.34 15.77
C GLN A 148 0.93 8.29 14.72
N SER A 149 1.30 9.57 14.75
CA SER A 149 0.78 10.56 13.79
C SER A 149 1.23 10.27 12.35
N ARG A 150 2.44 9.73 12.17
CA ARG A 150 2.95 9.27 10.87
C ARG A 150 2.14 8.09 10.36
N MET A 151 1.91 7.08 11.21
CA MET A 151 1.08 5.92 10.87
C MET A 151 -0.36 6.33 10.49
N ASP A 152 -0.98 7.21 11.28
CA ASP A 152 -2.31 7.74 10.99
C ASP A 152 -2.36 8.47 9.65
N ASN A 153 -1.31 9.24 9.32
CA ASN A 153 -1.20 9.94 8.05
C ASN A 153 -1.02 8.97 6.87
N ILE A 154 -0.16 7.96 7.03
CA ILE A 154 0.05 6.89 6.05
C ILE A 154 -1.28 6.20 5.72
N GLU A 155 -2.07 5.82 6.72
CA GLU A 155 -3.36 5.16 6.49
C GLU A 155 -4.38 6.07 5.78
N LYS A 156 -4.42 7.36 6.14
CA LYS A 156 -5.26 8.35 5.44
C LYS A 156 -4.83 8.53 3.98
N ARG A 157 -3.52 8.58 3.72
CA ARG A 157 -2.94 8.64 2.37
C ARG A 157 -3.29 7.39 1.56
N GLN A 158 -3.12 6.21 2.14
CA GLN A 158 -3.50 4.95 1.51
C GLN A 158 -4.98 4.92 1.16
N ALA A 159 -5.88 5.26 2.11
CA ALA A 159 -7.31 5.30 1.84
C ALA A 159 -7.68 6.30 0.73
N TYR A 160 -6.95 7.43 0.62
CA TYR A 160 -7.12 8.36 -0.48
C TYR A 160 -6.69 7.76 -1.83
N ILE A 161 -5.52 7.13 -1.88
CA ILE A 161 -5.00 6.46 -3.09
C ILE A 161 -5.93 5.32 -3.50
N ASP A 162 -6.38 4.48 -2.57
CA ASP A 162 -7.24 3.32 -2.84
C ASP A 162 -8.55 3.74 -3.53
N LYS A 163 -9.20 4.81 -3.04
CA LYS A 163 -10.41 5.37 -3.68
C LYS A 163 -10.15 5.81 -5.12
N LYS A 164 -8.97 6.35 -5.41
CA LYS A 164 -8.61 6.82 -6.77
C LYS A 164 -8.26 5.65 -7.68
N VAL A 165 -7.57 4.65 -7.15
CA VAL A 165 -7.26 3.41 -7.84
C VAL A 165 -8.51 2.61 -8.17
N GLU A 166 -9.49 2.56 -7.28
CA GLU A 166 -10.79 1.92 -7.52
C GLU A 166 -11.54 2.59 -8.69
N LEU A 167 -11.52 3.93 -8.74
CA LEU A 167 -12.08 4.67 -9.87
C LEU A 167 -11.39 4.31 -11.21
N LEU A 168 -10.04 4.19 -11.21
CA LEU A 168 -9.30 3.78 -12.40
C LEU A 168 -9.70 2.38 -12.87
N LYS A 169 -9.87 1.43 -11.93
CA LYS A 169 -10.36 0.07 -12.23
C LYS A 169 -11.75 0.07 -12.85
N ILE A 170 -12.68 0.85 -12.32
CA ILE A 170 -14.04 0.95 -12.85
C ILE A 170 -14.01 1.43 -14.31
N ILE A 171 -13.24 2.48 -14.59
CA ILE A 171 -13.12 3.02 -15.96
C ILE A 171 -12.44 2.04 -16.89
N GLN A 172 -11.43 1.30 -16.41
CA GLN A 172 -10.79 0.25 -17.20
C GLN A 172 -11.79 -0.83 -17.62
N ASN A 173 -12.61 -1.31 -16.68
CA ASN A 173 -13.61 -2.34 -16.96
C ASN A 173 -14.70 -1.84 -17.93
N GLN A 174 -15.11 -0.57 -17.83
CA GLN A 174 -16.05 0.04 -18.76
C GLN A 174 -15.50 0.17 -20.19
N LYS A 175 -14.18 0.32 -20.36
CA LYS A 175 -13.54 0.37 -21.68
C LYS A 175 -13.33 -1.01 -22.31
N ALA A 176 -13.43 -2.08 -21.53
CA ALA A 176 -13.18 -3.46 -21.97
C ALA A 176 -14.47 -4.22 -22.37
N GLY A 177 -15.64 -3.67 -22.05
CA GLY A 177 -16.96 -4.18 -22.49
C GLY A 177 -17.50 -3.38 -23.66
#